data_AF-A0A4R5A4D7-F1
#
_entry.id   AF-A0A4R5A4D7-F1
#
_cell.length_a   1.000
_cell.length_b   1.000
_cell.length_c   1.000
_cell.angle_alpha   90.00
_cell.angle_beta   90.00
_cell.angle_gamma   90.00
#
_symmetry.space_group_name_H-M   'P 1'
#
loop_
_entity.id
_entity.type
_entity.pdbx_description
1 polymer ?
#
loop_
_entity_poly.entity_id
_entity_poly.type
_entity_poly.pdbx_seq_one_letter_code
_entity_poly.pdbx_strand_id
1 'polypeptide(L)'
;MGRLLSTRRRHPLAAIAVLVAVLFTAGGAYAALAPSTSQNVQAASSTQIDEGRQLFAIGCSSCHGLNGEGQVNDNGDVLGPSLIGVGAAAVDFQVGTGRMPLAAPSAQAERKPVSYNQEQIDAMAAFVASLAPGPEVPDEQYLDTAEGNVARGGELFRTNCSQCHNTTGQGGALTMGQFAPNLTGVEPRHIYEAMITGPQAMPVFSDQTVTPEDKRDIIAFLESVQNEPDPGGLAIGRAGPVAEGLWAWLVGIGLLIGMATWIVTRSSKA
;
A
#
# COMPACT_ATOMS: atom_id res chain seq x y z
N MET A 1 -54.83 -14.39 53.70
CA MET A 1 -53.85 -14.91 52.72
C MET A 1 -52.43 -14.32 52.85
N GLY A 2 -52.03 -13.69 53.98
CA GLY A 2 -50.76 -12.94 54.08
C GLY A 2 -49.62 -13.60 54.88
N ARG A 3 -49.87 -14.70 55.61
CA ARG A 3 -48.89 -15.29 56.56
C ARG A 3 -48.00 -16.39 55.97
N LEU A 4 -48.34 -16.97 54.82
CA LEU A 4 -47.58 -18.06 54.19
C LEU A 4 -46.39 -17.58 53.34
N LEU A 5 -46.36 -16.31 52.95
CA LEU A 5 -45.27 -15.72 52.15
C LEU A 5 -44.06 -15.30 53.00
N SER A 6 -44.23 -15.12 54.32
CA SER A 6 -43.18 -14.60 55.21
C SER A 6 -42.17 -15.66 55.67
N THR A 7 -42.56 -16.94 55.74
CA THR A 7 -41.68 -18.04 56.18
C THR A 7 -40.78 -18.59 55.08
N ARG A 8 -41.12 -18.35 53.80
CA ARG A 8 -40.33 -18.83 52.64
C ARG A 8 -39.24 -17.87 52.17
N ARG A 9 -39.24 -16.61 52.63
CA ARG A 9 -38.24 -15.57 52.30
C ARG A 9 -36.82 -15.85 52.83
N ARG A 10 -36.66 -16.77 53.78
CA ARG A 10 -35.36 -17.06 54.44
C ARG A 10 -34.70 -18.36 53.95
N HIS A 11 -35.24 -19.00 52.91
CA HIS A 11 -34.71 -20.26 52.38
C HIS A 11 -33.67 -19.97 51.28
N PRO A 12 -32.47 -20.57 51.31
CA PRO A 12 -31.38 -20.26 50.37
C PRO A 12 -31.75 -20.49 48.89
N LEU A 13 -32.66 -21.44 48.63
CA LEU A 13 -33.20 -21.70 47.28
C LEU A 13 -34.02 -20.53 46.71
N ALA A 14 -34.62 -19.67 47.54
CA ALA A 14 -35.34 -18.49 47.07
C ALA A 14 -34.38 -17.44 46.49
N ALA A 15 -33.17 -17.31 47.05
CA ALA A 15 -32.13 -16.43 46.53
C ALA A 15 -31.59 -16.92 45.17
N ILE A 16 -31.37 -18.24 45.03
CA ILE A 16 -30.96 -18.84 43.76
C ILE A 16 -32.04 -18.65 42.69
N ALA A 17 -33.31 -18.88 43.03
CA ALA A 17 -34.41 -18.70 42.09
C ALA A 17 -34.53 -17.24 41.58
N VAL A 18 -34.36 -16.26 42.47
CA VAL A 18 -34.35 -14.83 42.10
C VAL A 18 -33.14 -14.51 41.22
N LEU A 19 -31.95 -15.02 41.55
CA LEU A 19 -30.73 -14.76 40.78
C LEU A 19 -30.82 -15.35 39.37
N VAL A 20 -31.36 -16.57 39.23
CA VAL A 20 -31.64 -17.20 37.95
C VAL A 20 -32.69 -16.41 37.17
N ALA A 21 -33.79 -16.00 37.81
CA ALA A 21 -34.81 -15.18 37.15
C ALA A 21 -34.23 -13.85 36.64
N VAL A 22 -33.40 -13.18 37.45
CA VAL A 22 -32.73 -11.93 37.06
C VAL A 22 -31.77 -12.17 35.89
N LEU A 23 -30.94 -13.23 35.94
CA LEU A 23 -30.04 -13.59 34.84
C LEU A 23 -30.77 -13.90 33.54
N PHE A 24 -31.89 -14.63 33.60
CA PHE A 24 -32.71 -14.90 32.42
C PHE A 24 -33.39 -13.65 31.89
N THR A 25 -33.90 -12.76 32.74
CA THR A 25 -34.51 -11.50 32.29
C THR A 25 -33.48 -10.52 31.73
N ALA A 26 -32.32 -10.40 32.36
CA ALA A 26 -31.24 -9.53 31.90
C ALA A 26 -30.61 -10.07 30.62
N GLY A 27 -30.35 -11.38 30.53
CA GLY A 27 -29.86 -12.04 29.34
C GLY A 27 -30.85 -12.00 28.18
N GLY A 28 -32.15 -12.20 28.45
CA GLY A 28 -33.20 -12.10 27.44
C GLY A 28 -33.40 -10.66 26.92
N ALA A 29 -33.38 -9.67 27.81
CA ALA A 29 -33.43 -8.26 27.43
C ALA A 29 -32.19 -7.86 26.63
N TYR A 30 -30.99 -8.31 27.04
CA TYR A 30 -29.76 -8.07 26.30
C TYR A 30 -29.79 -8.71 24.91
N ALA A 31 -30.26 -9.96 24.78
CA ALA A 31 -30.37 -10.64 23.49
C ALA A 31 -31.38 -9.97 22.54
N ALA A 32 -32.48 -9.43 23.08
CA ALA A 32 -33.48 -8.73 22.28
C ALA A 32 -33.06 -7.31 21.86
N LEU A 33 -32.17 -6.68 22.64
CA LEU A 33 -31.65 -5.34 22.39
C LEU A 33 -30.26 -5.35 21.74
N ALA A 34 -29.62 -6.52 21.65
CA ALA A 34 -28.31 -6.68 21.03
C ALA A 34 -28.41 -6.37 19.52
N PRO A 35 -27.50 -5.55 18.98
CA PRO A 35 -27.48 -5.25 17.56
C PRO A 35 -27.33 -6.53 16.73
N SER A 36 -28.27 -6.77 15.80
CA SER A 36 -28.22 -7.90 14.85
C SER A 36 -27.13 -7.72 13.77
N THR A 37 -26.45 -6.57 13.76
CA THR A 37 -25.41 -6.20 12.80
C THR A 37 -24.16 -7.07 12.92
N SER A 38 -23.79 -7.50 14.13
CA SER A 38 -22.56 -8.27 14.34
C SER A 38 -22.56 -9.66 13.70
N GLN A 39 -23.73 -10.32 13.56
CA GLN A 39 -23.80 -11.64 12.92
C GLN A 39 -23.64 -11.55 11.39
N ASN A 40 -24.19 -10.51 10.76
CA ASN A 40 -24.09 -10.31 9.31
C ASN A 40 -22.68 -9.89 8.89
N VAL A 41 -21.99 -9.06 9.69
CA VAL A 41 -20.61 -8.66 9.43
C VAL A 41 -19.65 -9.85 9.52
N GLN A 42 -19.80 -10.71 10.54
CA GLN A 42 -18.94 -11.89 10.69
C GLN A 42 -19.15 -12.93 9.57
N ALA A 43 -20.40 -13.12 9.15
CA ALA A 43 -20.73 -14.00 8.02
C ALA A 43 -20.15 -13.45 6.70
N ALA A 44 -20.33 -12.16 6.42
CA ALA A 44 -19.76 -11.51 5.24
C ALA A 44 -18.22 -11.59 5.21
N SER A 45 -17.55 -11.33 6.35
CA SER A 45 -16.09 -11.48 6.43
C SER A 45 -15.63 -12.92 6.21
N SER A 46 -16.38 -13.92 6.69
CA SER A 46 -16.02 -15.33 6.48
C SER A 46 -16.15 -15.72 5.00
N THR A 47 -17.20 -15.27 4.31
CA THR A 47 -17.39 -15.53 2.88
C THR A 47 -16.29 -14.88 2.04
N GLN A 48 -15.90 -13.64 2.35
CA GLN A 48 -14.83 -12.93 1.64
C GLN A 48 -13.46 -13.62 1.82
N ILE A 49 -13.15 -14.07 3.04
CA ILE A 49 -11.92 -14.84 3.32
C ILE A 49 -11.90 -16.16 2.55
N ASP A 50 -13.03 -16.86 2.47
CA ASP A 50 -13.12 -18.12 1.73
C ASP A 50 -12.96 -17.92 0.22
N GLU A 51 -13.55 -16.87 -0.35
CA GLU A 51 -13.33 -16.48 -1.76
C GLU A 51 -11.87 -16.12 -2.02
N GLY A 52 -11.27 -15.30 -1.15
CA GLY A 52 -9.86 -14.95 -1.20
C GLY A 52 -8.94 -16.16 -1.17
N ARG A 53 -9.24 -17.15 -0.31
CA ARG A 53 -8.51 -18.41 -0.24
C ARG A 53 -8.58 -19.19 -1.55
N GLN A 54 -9.73 -19.22 -2.22
CA GLN A 54 -9.87 -19.91 -3.51
C GLN A 54 -9.05 -19.24 -4.62
N LEU A 55 -9.11 -17.91 -4.71
CA LEU A 55 -8.30 -17.15 -5.66
C LEU A 55 -6.80 -17.36 -5.41
N PHE A 56 -6.40 -17.30 -4.14
CA PHE A 56 -5.03 -17.53 -3.71
C PHE A 56 -4.52 -18.94 -4.04
N ALA A 57 -5.36 -19.97 -3.83
CA ALA A 57 -5.03 -21.35 -4.16
C ALA A 57 -4.83 -21.60 -5.66
N ILE A 58 -5.40 -20.75 -6.52
CA ILE A 58 -5.23 -20.86 -7.98
C ILE A 58 -4.04 -20.03 -8.47
N GLY A 59 -3.87 -18.81 -7.94
CA GLY A 59 -2.93 -17.82 -8.48
C GLY A 59 -1.59 -17.72 -7.76
N CYS A 60 -1.50 -18.14 -6.49
CA CYS A 60 -0.38 -17.77 -5.62
C CYS A 60 0.26 -18.96 -4.89
N SER A 61 -0.50 -20.01 -4.61
CA SER A 61 -0.06 -21.09 -3.71
C SER A 61 1.08 -21.95 -4.24
N SER A 62 1.33 -21.94 -5.55
CA SER A 62 2.48 -22.65 -6.15
C SER A 62 3.82 -22.12 -5.65
N CYS A 63 3.89 -20.84 -5.28
CA CYS A 63 5.08 -20.19 -4.76
C CYS A 63 4.96 -19.86 -3.27
N HIS A 64 3.76 -19.51 -2.80
CA HIS A 64 3.54 -19.04 -1.43
C HIS A 64 2.96 -20.10 -0.47
N GLY A 65 2.72 -21.33 -0.94
CA GLY A 65 2.05 -22.37 -0.15
C GLY A 65 0.54 -22.16 -0.06
N LEU A 66 -0.23 -23.12 0.43
CA LEU A 66 -1.70 -23.01 0.48
C LEU A 66 -2.20 -22.10 1.60
N ASN A 67 -1.37 -21.86 2.62
CA ASN A 67 -1.66 -21.01 3.77
C ASN A 67 -0.68 -19.84 3.88
N GLY A 68 -0.02 -19.46 2.77
CA GLY A 68 0.92 -18.34 2.75
C GLY A 68 2.24 -18.61 3.48
N GLU A 69 2.56 -19.86 3.80
CA GLU A 69 3.77 -20.25 4.53
C GLU A 69 5.08 -20.02 3.76
N GLY A 70 5.00 -19.79 2.45
CA GLY A 70 6.14 -19.70 1.54
C GLY A 70 6.61 -21.08 1.06
N GLN A 71 7.38 -21.11 -0.03
CA GLN A 71 7.97 -22.33 -0.57
C GLN A 71 9.43 -22.12 -0.92
N VAL A 72 10.23 -23.18 -0.73
CA VAL A 72 11.62 -23.27 -1.18
C VAL A 72 11.76 -24.45 -2.13
N ASN A 73 12.64 -24.36 -3.12
CA ASN A 73 12.98 -25.48 -3.98
C ASN A 73 14.02 -26.41 -3.33
N ASP A 74 14.33 -27.54 -3.97
CA ASP A 74 15.30 -28.53 -3.48
C ASP A 74 16.73 -27.97 -3.31
N ASN A 75 17.07 -26.89 -4.03
CA ASN A 75 18.37 -26.23 -3.97
C ASN A 75 18.46 -25.19 -2.85
N GLY A 76 17.35 -24.94 -2.13
CA GLY A 76 17.26 -23.95 -1.06
C GLY A 76 16.88 -22.54 -1.54
N ASP A 77 16.55 -22.35 -2.82
CA ASP A 77 16.08 -21.06 -3.32
C ASP A 77 14.62 -20.82 -2.92
N VAL A 78 14.30 -19.60 -2.48
CA VAL A 78 12.94 -19.20 -2.13
C VAL A 78 12.13 -19.02 -3.42
N LEU A 79 11.16 -19.92 -3.66
CA LEU A 79 10.20 -19.81 -4.77
C LEU A 79 9.23 -18.65 -4.53
N GLY A 80 8.76 -18.53 -3.30
CA GLY A 80 7.95 -17.41 -2.83
C GLY A 80 8.13 -17.24 -1.32
N PRO A 81 8.32 -16.01 -0.83
CA PRO A 81 8.46 -15.76 0.61
C PRO A 81 7.15 -16.09 1.34
N SER A 82 7.24 -16.23 2.66
CA SER A 82 6.05 -16.28 3.50
C SER A 82 5.26 -14.97 3.40
N LEU A 83 3.94 -15.09 3.34
CA LEU A 83 2.98 -13.99 3.35
C LEU A 83 2.32 -13.83 4.73
N ILE A 84 2.72 -14.63 5.72
CA ILE A 84 2.18 -14.52 7.08
C ILE A 84 2.69 -13.21 7.69
N GLY A 85 1.76 -12.29 8.01
CA GLY A 85 2.06 -11.02 8.67
C GLY A 85 2.46 -9.89 7.73
N VAL A 86 2.44 -10.08 6.41
CA VAL A 86 2.72 -9.01 5.43
C VAL A 86 1.58 -7.98 5.35
N GLY A 87 0.37 -8.37 5.76
CA GLY A 87 -0.82 -7.50 5.83
C GLY A 87 -1.60 -7.38 4.53
N ALA A 88 -2.82 -6.82 4.64
CA ALA A 88 -3.72 -6.58 3.51
C ALA A 88 -3.14 -5.54 2.53
N ALA A 89 -2.50 -4.47 3.04
CA ALA A 89 -1.89 -3.43 2.22
C ALA A 89 -0.81 -3.96 1.28
N ALA A 90 -0.05 -4.98 1.69
CA ALA A 90 0.96 -5.59 0.83
C ALA A 90 0.33 -6.34 -0.34
N VAL A 91 -0.83 -6.97 -0.13
CA VAL A 91 -1.56 -7.67 -1.19
C VAL A 91 -2.18 -6.66 -2.14
N ASP A 92 -2.88 -5.64 -1.62
CA ASP A 92 -3.47 -4.58 -2.45
C ASP A 92 -2.39 -3.89 -3.29
N PHE A 93 -1.26 -3.52 -2.68
CA PHE A 93 -0.15 -2.94 -3.43
C PHE A 93 0.42 -3.88 -4.48
N GLN A 94 0.80 -5.10 -4.12
CA GLN A 94 1.51 -5.98 -5.07
C GLN A 94 0.59 -6.44 -6.20
N VAL A 95 -0.66 -6.78 -5.89
CA VAL A 95 -1.62 -7.28 -6.88
C VAL A 95 -2.29 -6.14 -7.63
N GLY A 96 -2.75 -5.10 -6.94
CA GLY A 96 -3.40 -3.92 -7.53
C GLY A 96 -2.48 -3.08 -8.42
N THR A 97 -1.17 -3.13 -8.20
CA THR A 97 -0.20 -2.56 -9.15
C THR A 97 0.27 -3.51 -10.24
N GLY A 98 -0.22 -4.76 -10.25
CA GLY A 98 0.13 -5.80 -11.23
C GLY A 98 1.56 -6.34 -11.11
N ARG A 99 2.23 -6.12 -9.96
CA ARG A 99 3.55 -6.69 -9.70
C ARG A 99 3.46 -8.18 -9.39
N MET A 100 2.41 -8.57 -8.68
CA MET A 100 1.99 -9.94 -8.47
C MET A 100 0.68 -10.22 -9.23
N PRO A 101 0.47 -11.44 -9.73
CA PRO A 101 1.39 -12.58 -9.71
C PRO A 101 2.61 -12.38 -10.61
N LEU A 102 3.76 -12.89 -10.16
CA LEU A 102 5.02 -12.82 -10.92
C LEU A 102 5.20 -14.11 -11.72
N ALA A 103 5.64 -13.99 -12.98
CA ALA A 103 5.84 -15.15 -13.86
C ALA A 103 7.08 -15.97 -13.47
N ALA A 104 8.16 -15.30 -13.02
CA ALA A 104 9.38 -15.92 -12.55
C ALA A 104 10.15 -14.94 -11.65
N PRO A 105 10.95 -15.41 -10.68
CA PRO A 105 11.82 -14.56 -9.89
C PRO A 105 12.75 -13.70 -10.77
N SER A 106 12.87 -12.42 -10.43
CA SER A 106 13.72 -11.44 -11.10
C SER A 106 14.36 -10.52 -10.06
N ALA A 107 15.29 -9.65 -10.47
CA ALA A 107 15.88 -8.65 -9.57
C ALA A 107 14.81 -7.76 -8.91
N GLN A 108 13.72 -7.47 -9.65
CA GLN A 108 12.62 -6.62 -9.22
C GLN A 108 11.33 -7.02 -9.94
N ALA A 109 10.22 -7.06 -9.20
CA ALA A 109 8.89 -7.26 -9.80
C ALA A 109 8.44 -5.97 -10.51
N GLU A 110 8.36 -6.04 -11.84
CA GLU A 110 7.87 -4.96 -12.69
C GLU A 110 6.34 -4.88 -12.67
N ARG A 111 5.82 -3.67 -12.90
CA ARG A 111 4.38 -3.45 -13.11
C ARG A 111 3.94 -4.13 -14.40
N LYS A 112 2.80 -4.80 -14.34
CA LYS A 112 2.13 -5.46 -15.47
C LYS A 112 0.65 -5.04 -15.47
N PRO A 113 -0.10 -5.30 -16.55
CA PRO A 113 -1.55 -5.21 -16.49
C PRO A 113 -2.10 -6.04 -15.32
N VAL A 114 -3.02 -5.46 -14.57
CA VAL A 114 -3.61 -6.09 -13.39
C VAL A 114 -4.47 -7.29 -13.82
N SER A 115 -4.24 -8.44 -13.19
CA SER A 115 -4.93 -9.69 -13.53
C SER A 115 -6.27 -9.88 -12.81
N TYR A 116 -6.49 -9.14 -11.73
CA TYR A 116 -7.64 -9.27 -10.83
C TYR A 116 -8.38 -7.93 -10.73
N ASN A 117 -9.69 -7.98 -10.54
CA ASN A 117 -10.43 -6.76 -10.19
C ASN A 117 -10.27 -6.41 -8.70
N GLN A 118 -10.75 -5.24 -8.28
CA GLN A 118 -10.58 -4.78 -6.91
C GLN A 118 -11.25 -5.70 -5.89
N GLU A 119 -12.44 -6.24 -6.20
CA GLU A 119 -13.15 -7.14 -5.29
C GLU A 119 -12.37 -8.44 -5.03
N GLN A 120 -11.73 -8.99 -6.06
CA GLN A 120 -10.86 -10.16 -5.94
C GLN A 120 -9.58 -9.84 -5.15
N ILE A 121 -9.01 -8.66 -5.35
CA ILE A 121 -7.84 -8.18 -4.60
C ILE A 121 -8.19 -8.05 -3.12
N ASP A 122 -9.31 -7.40 -2.79
CA ASP A 122 -9.80 -7.23 -1.43
C ASP A 122 -10.07 -8.59 -0.76
N ALA A 123 -10.63 -9.55 -1.50
CA ALA A 123 -10.85 -10.90 -0.99
C ALA A 123 -9.52 -11.61 -0.67
N MET A 124 -8.53 -11.56 -1.58
CA MET A 124 -7.20 -12.11 -1.34
C MET A 124 -6.48 -11.41 -0.18
N ALA A 125 -6.61 -10.09 -0.07
CA ALA A 125 -6.04 -9.29 1.00
C ALA A 125 -6.65 -9.66 2.36
N ALA A 126 -7.97 -9.85 2.42
CA ALA A 126 -8.68 -10.32 3.61
C ALA A 126 -8.22 -11.73 4.02
N PHE A 127 -8.04 -12.64 3.06
CA PHE A 127 -7.49 -13.96 3.34
C PHE A 127 -6.09 -13.89 3.95
N VAL A 128 -5.17 -13.13 3.35
CA VAL A 128 -3.79 -12.99 3.86
C VAL A 128 -3.77 -12.32 5.24
N ALA A 129 -4.59 -11.29 5.46
CA ALA A 129 -4.73 -10.62 6.75
C ALA A 129 -5.30 -11.54 7.84
N SER A 130 -6.07 -12.57 7.47
CA SER A 130 -6.57 -13.57 8.41
C SER A 130 -5.50 -14.52 8.95
N LEU A 131 -4.34 -14.62 8.27
CA LEU A 131 -3.25 -15.53 8.65
C LEU A 131 -2.44 -14.99 9.85
N ALA A 132 -2.20 -13.67 9.88
CA ALA A 132 -1.57 -12.97 11.00
C ALA A 132 -1.77 -11.44 10.85
N PRO A 133 -1.71 -10.68 11.96
CA PRO A 133 -1.75 -9.22 11.92
C PRO A 133 -0.64 -8.64 11.05
N GLY A 134 -0.96 -7.59 10.30
CA GLY A 134 -0.02 -6.84 9.47
C GLY A 134 -0.63 -5.51 9.04
N PRO A 135 0.07 -4.70 8.23
CA PRO A 135 -0.45 -3.44 7.71
C PRO A 135 -1.78 -3.58 6.97
N GLU A 136 -2.75 -2.74 7.33
CA GLU A 136 -4.08 -2.69 6.71
C GLU A 136 -4.10 -1.71 5.54
N VAL A 137 -5.05 -1.90 4.61
CA VAL A 137 -5.31 -0.94 3.53
C VAL A 137 -5.69 0.41 4.17
N PRO A 138 -5.11 1.53 3.73
CA PRO A 138 -5.34 2.83 4.36
C PRO A 138 -6.79 3.29 4.25
N ASP A 139 -7.31 3.90 5.32
CA ASP A 139 -8.59 4.60 5.30
C ASP A 139 -8.59 5.74 4.29
N GLU A 140 -9.73 6.00 3.65
CA GLU A 140 -9.90 7.06 2.64
C GLU A 140 -9.51 8.45 3.16
N GLN A 141 -9.66 8.73 4.46
CA GLN A 141 -9.28 10.01 5.07
C GLN A 141 -7.77 10.35 4.95
N TYR A 142 -6.92 9.33 4.81
CA TYR A 142 -5.48 9.49 4.64
C TYR A 142 -5.06 9.54 3.16
N LEU A 143 -6.02 9.37 2.25
CA LEU A 143 -5.80 9.41 0.81
C LEU A 143 -6.25 10.73 0.17
N ASP A 144 -7.01 11.56 0.90
CA ASP A 144 -7.42 12.89 0.44
C ASP A 144 -6.26 13.88 0.45
N THR A 145 -5.66 14.12 -0.70
CA THR A 145 -4.51 15.02 -0.86
C THR A 145 -4.86 16.49 -0.69
N ALA A 146 -6.13 16.88 -0.79
CA ALA A 146 -6.57 18.26 -0.59
C ALA A 146 -6.38 18.72 0.87
N GLU A 147 -6.43 17.78 1.81
CA GLU A 147 -6.19 18.00 3.24
C GLU A 147 -4.70 17.86 3.63
N GLY A 148 -3.82 17.60 2.65
CA GLY A 148 -2.39 17.43 2.85
C GLY A 148 -1.59 18.73 2.87
N ASN A 149 -0.58 18.81 3.74
CA ASN A 149 0.37 19.91 3.79
C ASN A 149 1.56 19.63 2.84
N VAL A 150 1.50 20.21 1.65
CA VAL A 150 2.53 20.09 0.59
C VAL A 150 3.94 20.48 1.08
N ALA A 151 4.06 21.52 1.92
CA ALA A 151 5.37 21.99 2.39
C ALA A 151 6.01 20.96 3.34
N ARG A 152 5.22 20.41 4.25
CA ARG A 152 5.65 19.32 5.15
C ARG A 152 5.96 18.05 4.37
N GLY A 153 5.10 17.67 3.43
CA GLY A 153 5.30 16.54 2.54
C GLY A 153 6.59 16.62 1.74
N GLY A 154 6.92 17.81 1.21
CA GLY A 154 8.17 18.04 0.49
C GLY A 154 9.42 17.92 1.36
N GLU A 155 9.35 18.36 2.63
CA GLU A 155 10.43 18.17 3.60
C GLU A 155 10.65 16.68 3.89
N LEU A 156 9.56 15.96 4.19
CA LEU A 156 9.59 14.53 4.48
C LEU A 156 10.09 13.71 3.28
N PHE A 157 9.61 14.01 2.08
CA PHE A 157 10.02 13.31 0.87
C PHE A 157 11.52 13.52 0.55
N ARG A 158 12.01 14.76 0.68
CA ARG A 158 13.43 15.08 0.46
C ARG A 158 14.37 14.46 1.50
N THR A 159 13.90 14.27 2.72
CA THR A 159 14.71 13.69 3.79
C THR A 159 14.72 12.15 3.73
N ASN A 160 13.61 11.53 3.34
CA ASN A 160 13.44 10.08 3.42
C ASN A 160 13.42 9.33 2.07
N CYS A 161 12.98 9.97 0.99
CA CYS A 161 12.61 9.26 -0.25
C CYS A 161 13.46 9.68 -1.47
N SER A 162 13.86 10.94 -1.55
CA SER A 162 14.50 11.50 -2.76
C SER A 162 15.87 10.90 -3.09
N GLN A 163 16.53 10.28 -2.10
CA GLN A 163 17.79 9.55 -2.31
C GLN A 163 17.63 8.40 -3.30
N CYS A 164 16.44 7.80 -3.36
CA CYS A 164 16.11 6.72 -4.28
C CYS A 164 15.23 7.22 -5.44
N HIS A 165 14.18 7.98 -5.13
CA HIS A 165 13.15 8.34 -6.11
C HIS A 165 13.39 9.65 -6.87
N ASN A 166 14.56 10.28 -6.74
CA ASN A 166 14.83 11.66 -7.19
C ASN A 166 14.00 12.68 -6.40
N THR A 167 14.45 13.93 -6.34
CA THR A 167 13.75 15.07 -5.71
C THR A 167 12.33 15.32 -6.24
N THR A 168 12.04 14.91 -7.47
CA THR A 168 10.74 15.10 -8.13
C THR A 168 9.99 13.78 -8.37
N GLY A 169 10.40 12.68 -7.73
CA GLY A 169 9.71 11.39 -7.84
C GLY A 169 9.94 10.63 -9.15
N GLN A 170 10.92 11.01 -9.97
CA GLN A 170 11.18 10.40 -11.29
C GLN A 170 11.83 9.00 -11.22
N GLY A 171 12.28 8.57 -10.04
CA GLY A 171 12.95 7.29 -9.85
C GLY A 171 14.48 7.39 -9.96
N GLY A 172 15.14 6.24 -9.86
CA GLY A 172 16.61 6.13 -9.84
C GLY A 172 17.11 4.70 -9.88
N ALA A 173 18.34 4.49 -10.34
CA ALA A 173 18.94 3.16 -10.36
C ALA A 173 19.44 2.74 -8.97
N LEU A 174 19.23 1.47 -8.62
CA LEU A 174 19.75 0.84 -7.40
C LEU A 174 20.77 -0.25 -7.78
N THR A 175 21.41 -0.83 -6.77
CA THR A 175 22.35 -1.94 -6.94
C THR A 175 21.65 -3.21 -7.42
N MET A 176 22.42 -4.16 -7.96
CA MET A 176 21.94 -5.51 -8.32
C MET A 176 20.80 -5.54 -9.35
N GLY A 177 20.74 -4.53 -10.23
CA GLY A 177 19.73 -4.46 -11.28
C GLY A 177 18.35 -4.01 -10.81
N GLN A 178 18.23 -3.54 -9.56
CA GLN A 178 17.01 -2.94 -9.03
C GLN A 178 16.96 -1.45 -9.37
N PHE A 179 15.78 -0.85 -9.24
CA PHE A 179 15.55 0.58 -9.43
C PHE A 179 14.37 1.07 -8.58
N ALA A 180 14.41 2.35 -8.24
CA ALA A 180 13.30 3.07 -7.65
C ALA A 180 12.39 3.52 -8.80
N PRO A 181 11.12 3.09 -8.82
CA PRO A 181 10.21 3.44 -9.91
C PRO A 181 9.86 4.93 -9.90
N ASN A 182 9.44 5.42 -11.07
CA ASN A 182 8.79 6.71 -11.21
C ASN A 182 7.44 6.70 -10.46
N LEU A 183 7.19 7.75 -9.68
CA LEU A 183 5.99 7.92 -8.85
C LEU A 183 4.88 8.73 -9.52
N THR A 184 5.12 9.23 -10.73
CA THR A 184 4.12 9.97 -11.53
C THR A 184 2.97 9.07 -11.94
N GLY A 185 1.73 9.54 -11.74
CA GLY A 185 0.51 8.80 -12.08
C GLY A 185 0.28 7.54 -11.24
N VAL A 186 0.97 7.39 -10.11
CA VAL A 186 0.68 6.34 -9.14
C VAL A 186 -0.46 6.83 -8.23
N GLU A 187 -1.48 5.98 -8.06
CA GLU A 187 -2.61 6.27 -7.19
C GLU A 187 -2.17 6.51 -5.73
N PRO A 188 -2.76 7.49 -5.01
CA PRO A 188 -2.49 7.77 -3.60
C PRO A 188 -2.44 6.54 -2.70
N ARG A 189 -3.42 5.62 -2.85
CA ARG A 189 -3.50 4.35 -2.11
C ARG A 189 -2.20 3.55 -2.23
N HIS A 190 -1.78 3.31 -3.47
CA HIS A 190 -0.58 2.53 -3.75
C HIS A 190 0.71 3.22 -3.29
N ILE A 191 0.77 4.56 -3.24
CA ILE A 191 1.92 5.27 -2.65
C ILE A 191 1.94 5.08 -1.12
N TYR A 192 0.79 5.20 -0.46
CA TYR A 192 0.66 4.96 0.97
C TYR A 192 1.10 3.53 1.34
N GLU A 193 0.60 2.55 0.60
CA GLU A 193 0.89 1.15 0.84
C GLU A 193 2.35 0.81 0.57
N ALA A 194 2.96 1.39 -0.46
CA ALA A 194 4.40 1.26 -0.69
C ALA A 194 5.20 1.74 0.53
N MET A 195 4.80 2.87 1.14
CA MET A 195 5.46 3.37 2.35
C MET A 195 5.31 2.41 3.53
N ILE A 196 4.09 1.92 3.81
CA ILE A 196 3.85 1.08 4.99
C ILE A 196 4.34 -0.37 4.84
N THR A 197 4.46 -0.88 3.61
CA THR A 197 4.85 -2.27 3.34
C THR A 197 6.32 -2.42 2.97
N GLY A 198 6.99 -1.36 2.50
CA GLY A 198 8.40 -1.39 2.09
C GLY A 198 8.67 -2.43 0.99
N PRO A 199 8.12 -2.28 -0.22
CA PRO A 199 8.25 -3.29 -1.26
C PRO A 199 9.71 -3.40 -1.77
N GLN A 200 10.20 -4.63 -1.83
CA GLN A 200 11.51 -4.98 -2.39
C GLN A 200 12.68 -4.29 -1.66
N ALA A 201 13.38 -3.35 -2.30
CA ALA A 201 14.50 -2.62 -1.70
C ALA A 201 14.06 -1.37 -0.92
N MET A 202 12.78 -1.00 -0.98
CA MET A 202 12.25 0.16 -0.26
C MET A 202 12.13 -0.17 1.24
N PRO A 203 12.66 0.66 2.14
CA PRO A 203 12.49 0.43 3.58
C PRO A 203 11.04 0.62 4.01
N VAL A 204 10.66 -0.02 5.12
CA VAL A 204 9.34 0.11 5.73
C VAL A 204 9.24 1.42 6.51
N PHE A 205 8.26 2.25 6.16
CA PHE A 205 7.85 3.46 6.88
C PHE A 205 6.52 3.18 7.59
N SER A 206 6.59 2.59 8.78
CA SER A 206 5.41 2.30 9.60
C SER A 206 4.73 3.57 10.07
N ASP A 207 3.48 3.46 10.53
CA ASP A 207 2.72 4.60 11.07
C ASP A 207 3.33 5.18 12.36
N GLN A 208 4.33 4.50 12.94
CA GLN A 208 5.11 5.00 14.07
C GLN A 208 6.29 5.88 13.65
N THR A 209 6.81 5.70 12.43
CA THR A 209 7.94 6.48 11.91
C THR A 209 7.50 7.60 10.98
N VAL A 210 6.49 7.34 10.14
CA VAL A 210 5.82 8.33 9.29
C VAL A 210 4.34 8.16 9.53
N THR A 211 3.71 9.10 10.22
CA THR A 211 2.29 9.00 10.60
C THR A 211 1.39 8.96 9.36
N PRO A 212 0.15 8.49 9.48
CA PRO A 212 -0.81 8.51 8.37
C PRO A 212 -1.00 9.91 7.75
N GLU A 213 -0.98 10.96 8.57
CA GLU A 213 -1.03 12.35 8.11
C GLU A 213 0.25 12.75 7.36
N ASP A 214 1.41 12.36 7.87
CA ASP A 214 2.70 12.61 7.20
C ASP A 214 2.79 11.89 5.84
N LYS A 215 2.22 10.69 5.74
CA LYS A 215 2.09 9.96 4.47
C LYS A 215 1.17 10.68 3.49
N ARG A 216 0.01 11.17 3.96
CA ARG A 216 -0.89 12.00 3.16
C ARG A 216 -0.20 13.27 2.66
N ASP A 217 0.57 13.93 3.51
CA ASP A 217 1.35 15.11 3.16
C ASP A 217 2.38 14.81 2.07
N ILE A 218 3.11 13.69 2.18
CA ILE A 218 4.05 13.22 1.14
C ILE A 218 3.34 12.99 -0.20
N ILE A 219 2.16 12.35 -0.17
CA ILE A 219 1.37 12.10 -1.38
C ILE A 219 0.90 13.42 -1.99
N ALA A 220 0.40 14.35 -1.18
CA ALA A 220 -0.02 15.68 -1.62
C ALA A 220 1.14 16.46 -2.27
N PHE A 221 2.35 16.34 -1.72
CA PHE A 221 3.56 16.89 -2.34
C PHE A 221 3.87 16.24 -3.69
N LEU A 222 3.80 14.92 -3.80
CA LEU A 222 4.03 14.23 -5.07
C LEU A 222 3.02 14.64 -6.14
N GLU A 223 1.76 14.83 -5.77
CA GLU A 223 0.73 15.32 -6.67
C GLU A 223 0.97 16.80 -7.06
N SER A 224 1.37 17.65 -6.10
CA SER A 224 1.70 19.05 -6.42
C SER A 224 2.87 19.15 -7.38
N VAL A 225 3.91 18.31 -7.20
CA VAL A 225 5.04 18.25 -8.13
C VAL A 225 4.55 17.87 -9.53
N GLN A 226 3.69 16.87 -9.67
CA GLN A 226 3.18 16.44 -10.99
C GLN A 226 2.37 17.52 -11.70
N ASN A 227 1.63 18.34 -10.96
CA ASN A 227 0.75 19.38 -11.49
C ASN A 227 1.46 20.74 -11.68
N GLU A 228 2.65 20.93 -11.10
CA GLU A 228 3.42 22.15 -11.26
C GLU A 228 3.81 22.32 -12.75
N PRO A 229 3.60 23.48 -13.38
CA PRO A 229 4.10 23.75 -14.73
C PRO A 229 5.63 23.76 -14.77
N ASP A 230 6.23 23.74 -15.96
CA ASP A 230 7.68 23.84 -16.14
C ASP A 230 8.09 25.29 -16.48
N PRO A 231 8.35 26.16 -15.48
CA PRO A 231 8.80 27.53 -15.73
C PRO A 231 10.23 27.51 -16.29
N GLY A 232 10.38 27.92 -17.56
CA GLY A 232 11.70 28.06 -18.19
C GLY A 232 11.95 27.17 -19.41
N GLY A 233 10.97 26.38 -19.85
CA GLY A 233 11.02 25.66 -21.12
C GLY A 233 10.70 24.18 -20.97
N LEU A 234 11.44 23.33 -21.69
CA LEU A 234 11.20 21.88 -21.70
C LEU A 234 11.65 21.25 -20.37
N ALA A 235 10.80 20.41 -19.78
CA ALA A 235 11.09 19.72 -18.52
C ALA A 235 12.23 18.69 -18.59
N ILE A 236 12.54 18.17 -19.79
CA ILE A 236 13.51 17.08 -20.03
C ILE A 236 13.30 15.91 -19.04
N GLY A 237 12.04 15.54 -18.82
CA GLY A 237 11.66 14.46 -17.90
C GLY A 237 11.98 14.72 -16.43
N ARG A 238 12.34 15.95 -16.04
CA ARG A 238 12.72 16.37 -14.68
C ARG A 238 13.80 15.48 -14.04
N ALA A 239 14.61 14.86 -14.89
CA ALA A 239 15.66 13.93 -14.49
C ALA A 239 16.87 14.67 -13.88
N GLY A 240 16.99 15.97 -14.13
CA GLY A 240 17.98 16.86 -13.55
C GLY A 240 19.21 17.10 -14.44
N PRO A 241 20.34 17.54 -13.85
CA PRO A 241 21.41 18.22 -14.58
C PRO A 241 22.18 17.34 -15.57
N VAL A 242 22.14 16.01 -15.42
CA VAL A 242 22.80 15.10 -16.36
C VAL A 242 22.09 15.09 -17.71
N ALA A 243 20.76 14.98 -17.71
CA ALA A 243 19.97 15.00 -18.94
C ALA A 243 20.02 16.39 -19.59
N GLU A 244 19.90 17.46 -18.79
CA GLU A 244 20.05 18.84 -19.25
C GLU A 244 21.43 19.09 -19.86
N GLY A 245 22.50 18.60 -19.22
CA GLY A 245 23.87 18.73 -19.71
C GLY A 245 24.10 18.02 -21.06
N LEU A 246 23.50 16.85 -21.25
CA LEU A 246 23.54 16.14 -22.54
C LEU A 246 22.87 16.96 -23.64
N TRP A 247 21.70 17.54 -23.38
CA TRP A 247 21.01 18.39 -24.35
C TRP A 247 21.75 19.71 -24.60
N ALA A 248 22.32 20.32 -23.57
CA ALA A 248 23.16 21.50 -23.71
C ALA A 248 24.40 21.21 -24.58
N TRP A 249 24.99 20.02 -24.46
CA TRP A 249 26.11 19.61 -25.29
C TRP A 249 25.68 19.33 -26.75
N LEU A 250 24.66 18.50 -26.95
CA LEU A 250 24.22 18.11 -28.30
C LEU A 250 23.64 19.30 -29.09
N VAL A 251 22.74 20.06 -28.48
CA VAL A 251 22.04 21.16 -29.15
C VAL A 251 22.80 22.46 -28.98
N GLY A 252 23.16 22.83 -27.75
CA GLY A 252 23.85 24.09 -27.48
C GLY A 252 25.22 24.15 -28.14
N ILE A 253 26.14 23.26 -27.72
CA ILE A 253 27.50 23.24 -28.26
C ILE A 253 27.50 22.82 -29.75
N GLY A 254 26.68 21.83 -30.13
CA GLY A 254 26.53 21.43 -31.53
C GLY A 254 26.13 22.59 -32.45
N LEU A 255 25.17 23.42 -32.03
CA LEU A 255 24.75 24.61 -32.79
C LEU A 255 25.84 25.69 -32.83
N LEU A 256 26.56 25.92 -31.73
CA LEU A 256 27.68 26.86 -31.70
C LEU A 256 28.80 26.44 -32.66
N ILE A 257 29.15 25.15 -32.70
CA ILE A 257 30.15 24.61 -33.64
C ILE A 257 29.65 24.75 -35.09
N GLY A 258 28.38 24.44 -35.35
CA GLY A 258 27.75 24.61 -36.66
C GLY A 258 27.79 26.06 -37.16
N MET A 259 27.47 27.03 -36.29
CA MET A 259 27.55 28.46 -36.64
C MET A 259 28.99 28.91 -36.85
N ALA A 260 29.93 28.50 -35.99
CA ALA A 260 31.34 28.86 -36.13
C ALA A 260 31.92 28.37 -37.47
N THR A 261 31.67 27.11 -37.82
CA THR A 261 32.11 26.53 -39.10
C THR A 261 31.45 27.22 -40.30
N TRP A 262 30.17 27.56 -40.21
CA TRP A 262 29.48 28.32 -41.26
C TRP A 262 30.07 29.73 -41.46
N ILE A 263 30.38 30.44 -40.37
CA ILE A 263 31.02 31.77 -40.43
C ILE A 263 32.40 31.67 -41.11
N VAL A 264 33.24 30.73 -40.65
CA VAL A 264 34.60 30.56 -41.19
C VAL A 264 34.57 30.22 -42.67
N THR A 265 33.68 29.30 -43.10
CA THR A 265 33.60 28.86 -44.50
C THR A 265 32.99 29.89 -45.46
N ARG A 266 32.23 30.87 -44.96
CA ARG A 266 31.77 32.02 -45.77
C ARG A 266 32.78 33.16 -45.79
N SER A 267 33.48 33.42 -44.68
CA SER A 267 34.51 34.46 -44.63
C SER A 267 35.75 34.12 -45.47
N SER A 268 36.05 32.84 -45.69
CA SER A 268 37.17 32.40 -46.52
C SER A 268 36.88 32.39 -48.03
N LYS A 269 35.64 32.70 -48.44
CA LYS A 269 35.21 32.82 -49.85
C LYS A 269 35.11 34.26 -50.35
N ALA A 270 35.42 35.26 -49.51
CA ALA A 270 35.58 36.67 -49.86
C ALA A 270 37.07 37.01 -49.92
#